data_AF-A0A838S1A4-F1
#
_entry.id   AF-A0A838S1A4-F1
#
_cell.length_a   1.000
_cell.length_b   1.000
_cell.length_c   1.000
_cell.angle_alpha   90.00
_cell.angle_beta   90.00
_cell.angle_gamma   90.00
#
_symmetry.space_group_name_H-M   'P 1'
#
loop_
_entity.id
_entity.type
_entity.pdbx_description
1 polymer ?
#
loop_
_entity_poly.entity_id
_entity_poly.type
_entity_poly.pdbx_seq_one_letter_code
_entity_poly.pdbx_strand_id
1 'polypeptide(L)'
;MVRHFVSSLATLICSVVLVVGSPAIAASANQGSADCAAERAALSAVQQQIDAHNARPNVFEVPRQAVQAAAYDAEAAEQNAAAASTQSALQTCIQKALTRDIALEELADKWPNSPVPKEPSAGKLQQLEVGIKKIPPNWQAPPRVPGKRWEVNQNSPVRPIYNALRANNPGRSIGDVTLRGVPRPRIGDPDPAYPGSTIGRRGKGPNVSPDHIVSMAEMVQMPGFTRLSPENMYAVTRAPLNLQWMSKPANEAKSSKVVAEMRRADPAWRASQADLQNQVRTQLQDIINRLLSSQG
;
A
#
# COMPACT_ATOMS: atom_id res chain seq x y z
N MET A 1 60.32 -26.84 -9.01
CA MET A 1 59.44 -26.52 -7.87
C MET A 1 58.77 -25.19 -8.20
N VAL A 2 57.65 -25.24 -8.93
CA VAL A 2 56.97 -24.04 -9.47
C VAL A 2 55.85 -23.69 -8.50
N ARG A 3 56.02 -22.60 -7.75
CA ARG A 3 54.97 -22.04 -6.89
C ARG A 3 54.03 -21.22 -7.78
N HIS A 4 52.83 -21.72 -8.02
CA HIS A 4 51.77 -20.92 -8.61
C HIS A 4 51.09 -20.09 -7.51
N PHE A 5 51.36 -18.79 -7.50
CA PHE A 5 50.58 -17.80 -6.76
C PHE A 5 49.31 -17.51 -7.57
N VAL A 6 48.15 -17.90 -7.05
CA VAL A 6 46.86 -17.39 -7.55
C VAL A 6 46.50 -16.19 -6.66
N SER A 7 46.91 -15.00 -7.10
CA SER A 7 46.46 -13.72 -6.54
C SER A 7 45.11 -13.37 -7.14
N SER A 8 44.03 -13.58 -6.37
CA SER A 8 42.71 -13.01 -6.72
C SER A 8 42.55 -11.68 -5.99
N LEU A 9 42.87 -10.61 -6.71
CA LEU A 9 42.60 -9.23 -6.35
C LEU A 9 41.16 -8.89 -6.73
N ALA A 10 40.25 -8.82 -5.76
CA ALA A 10 38.89 -8.31 -5.95
C ALA A 10 38.75 -6.97 -5.21
N THR A 11 39.22 -5.90 -5.83
CA THR A 11 39.00 -4.52 -5.34
C THR A 11 37.63 -4.05 -5.82
N LEU A 12 36.61 -4.15 -4.96
CA LEU A 12 35.30 -3.55 -5.23
C LEU A 12 35.38 -2.05 -4.91
N ILE A 13 35.36 -1.22 -5.96
CA ILE A 13 35.32 0.25 -5.86
C ILE A 13 33.95 0.65 -5.30
N CYS A 14 33.94 1.13 -4.07
CA CYS A 14 32.77 1.72 -3.43
C CYS A 14 32.65 3.20 -3.87
N SER A 15 31.93 3.46 -4.95
CA SER A 15 31.60 4.83 -5.37
C SER A 15 30.48 5.37 -4.48
N VAL A 16 30.85 6.17 -3.47
CA VAL A 16 29.90 6.95 -2.66
C VAL A 16 29.41 8.13 -3.51
N VAL A 17 28.21 8.02 -4.07
CA VAL A 17 27.48 9.16 -4.62
C VAL A 17 26.86 9.92 -3.44
N LEU A 18 27.44 11.07 -3.10
CA LEU A 18 26.84 12.03 -2.17
C LEU A 18 25.64 12.70 -2.84
N VAL A 19 24.46 12.09 -2.70
CA VAL A 19 23.19 12.75 -3.01
C VAL A 19 22.86 13.68 -1.85
N VAL A 20 22.87 14.99 -2.11
CA VAL A 20 22.38 16.01 -1.18
C VAL A 20 20.85 15.90 -1.13
N GLY A 21 20.35 15.01 -0.27
CA GLY A 21 18.93 14.73 -0.12
C GLY A 21 18.21 15.81 0.70
N SER A 22 17.11 16.34 0.15
CA SER A 22 16.12 17.11 0.90
C SER A 22 15.63 16.32 2.14
N PRO A 23 15.29 16.99 3.26
CA PRO A 23 14.97 16.33 4.53
C PRO A 23 13.73 15.43 4.52
N ALA A 24 12.94 15.43 3.43
CA ALA A 24 11.78 14.56 3.28
C ALA A 24 12.13 13.10 2.95
N ILE A 25 13.32 12.82 2.40
CA ILE A 25 13.72 11.45 2.00
C ILE A 25 14.31 10.66 3.20
N ALA A 26 14.86 11.35 4.19
CA ALA A 26 15.51 10.72 5.35
C ALA A 26 14.55 9.96 6.27
N ALA A 27 13.28 10.34 6.33
CA ALA A 27 12.27 9.65 7.14
C ALA A 27 11.83 8.30 6.54
N SER A 28 11.95 8.13 5.22
CA SER A 28 11.52 6.93 4.50
C SER A 28 12.62 5.86 4.43
N ALA A 29 13.90 6.29 4.41
CA ALA A 29 15.04 5.36 4.44
C ALA A 29 15.14 4.54 5.75
N ASN A 30 14.60 5.06 6.86
CA ASN A 30 14.67 4.43 8.18
C ASN A 30 13.55 3.40 8.45
N GLN A 31 12.51 3.33 7.60
CA GLN A 31 11.49 2.27 7.69
C GLN A 31 11.86 1.05 6.85
N GLY A 32 12.42 1.24 5.64
CA GLY A 32 12.98 0.13 4.85
C GLY A 32 14.14 -0.62 5.55
N SER A 33 14.79 0.00 6.53
CA SER A 33 15.80 -0.63 7.39
C SER A 33 15.23 -1.51 8.51
N ALA A 34 13.94 -1.46 8.80
CA ALA A 34 13.30 -2.38 9.75
C ALA A 34 12.65 -3.58 9.03
N ASP A 35 11.98 -3.36 7.89
CA ASP A 35 11.18 -4.40 7.21
C ASP A 35 11.98 -5.61 6.74
N CYS A 36 13.24 -5.42 6.34
CA CYS A 36 14.13 -6.48 5.82
C CYS A 36 15.21 -6.92 6.82
N ALA A 37 14.93 -6.84 8.12
CA ALA A 37 15.91 -7.17 9.16
C ALA A 37 16.32 -8.65 9.13
N ALA A 38 15.40 -9.57 8.82
CA ALA A 38 15.66 -11.00 8.75
C ALA A 38 16.59 -11.34 7.57
N GLU A 39 16.35 -10.76 6.39
CA GLU A 39 17.15 -10.97 5.19
C GLU A 39 18.56 -10.38 5.36
N ARG A 40 18.68 -9.22 6.01
CA ARG A 40 19.98 -8.65 6.40
C ARG A 40 20.75 -9.56 7.35
N ALA A 41 20.06 -10.10 8.37
CA ALA A 41 20.66 -11.02 9.32
C ALA A 41 21.13 -12.32 8.62
N ALA A 42 20.33 -12.85 7.69
CA ALA A 42 20.68 -14.03 6.90
C ALA A 42 21.92 -13.79 6.03
N LEU A 43 21.99 -12.67 5.32
CA LEU A 43 23.17 -12.31 4.53
C LEU A 43 24.41 -12.15 5.42
N SER A 44 24.27 -11.49 6.57
CA SER A 44 25.38 -11.35 7.53
C SER A 44 25.85 -12.70 8.07
N ALA A 45 24.94 -13.67 8.28
CA ALA A 45 25.31 -14.99 8.75
C ALA A 45 26.11 -15.77 7.69
N VAL A 46 25.72 -15.68 6.41
CA VAL A 46 26.48 -16.30 5.32
C VAL A 46 27.85 -15.64 5.16
N GLN A 47 27.93 -14.32 5.30
CA GLN A 47 29.23 -13.62 5.25
C GLN A 47 30.17 -14.10 6.36
N GLN A 48 29.67 -14.31 7.58
CA GLN A 48 30.46 -14.87 8.68
C GLN A 48 30.94 -16.30 8.39
N GLN A 49 30.15 -17.12 7.69
CA GLN A 49 30.56 -18.47 7.28
C GLN A 49 31.68 -18.41 6.24
N ILE A 50 31.59 -17.49 5.28
CA ILE A 50 32.63 -17.24 4.28
C ILE A 50 33.92 -16.78 4.97
N ASP A 51 33.84 -15.83 5.90
CA ASP A 51 34.99 -15.35 6.64
C ASP A 51 35.64 -16.47 7.46
N ALA A 52 34.82 -17.31 8.11
CA ALA A 52 35.28 -18.48 8.87
C ALA A 52 35.90 -19.56 7.98
N HIS A 53 35.42 -19.76 6.76
CA HIS A 53 36.00 -20.66 5.77
C HIS A 53 37.35 -20.11 5.23
N ASN A 54 37.40 -18.81 4.93
CA ASN A 54 38.61 -18.12 4.46
C ASN A 54 39.72 -18.02 5.52
N ALA A 55 39.36 -18.08 6.81
CA ALA A 55 40.31 -18.14 7.91
C ALA A 55 40.99 -19.51 8.07
N ARG A 56 40.49 -20.56 7.42
CA ARG A 56 41.11 -21.90 7.43
C ARG A 56 42.33 -21.94 6.50
N PRO A 57 43.30 -22.84 6.70
CA PRO A 57 44.40 -23.04 5.76
C PRO A 57 43.86 -23.31 4.35
N ASN A 58 44.24 -22.43 3.42
CA ASN A 58 43.71 -22.37 2.05
C ASN A 58 44.80 -22.39 0.98
N VAL A 59 46.03 -22.71 1.38
CA VAL A 59 47.17 -22.92 0.48
C VAL A 59 47.46 -24.41 0.41
N PHE A 60 47.37 -24.98 -0.79
CA PHE A 60 47.54 -26.41 -1.02
C PHE A 60 48.69 -26.71 -1.99
N GLU A 61 49.49 -27.72 -1.69
CA GLU A 61 50.53 -28.27 -2.58
C GLU A 61 49.91 -29.24 -3.59
N VAL A 62 49.55 -28.74 -4.77
CA VAL A 62 49.00 -29.57 -5.86
C VAL A 62 50.15 -30.18 -6.69
N PRO A 63 50.12 -31.49 -7.01
CA PRO A 63 48.98 -32.41 -6.93
C PRO A 63 48.83 -33.19 -5.61
N ARG A 64 49.79 -33.12 -4.68
CA ARG A 64 49.79 -33.91 -3.44
C ARG A 64 48.54 -33.69 -2.59
N GLN A 65 47.98 -32.48 -2.60
CA GLN A 65 46.80 -32.08 -1.80
C GLN A 65 45.57 -31.74 -2.68
N ALA A 66 45.45 -32.35 -3.87
CA ALA A 66 44.37 -32.04 -4.81
C ALA A 66 42.96 -32.28 -4.24
N VAL A 67 42.78 -33.32 -3.40
CA VAL A 67 41.47 -33.63 -2.79
C VAL A 67 41.07 -32.58 -1.76
N GLN A 68 42.01 -32.10 -0.95
CA GLN A 68 41.76 -31.05 0.05
C GLN A 68 41.46 -29.71 -0.62
N ALA A 69 42.20 -29.37 -1.68
CA ALA A 69 41.93 -28.18 -2.48
C ALA A 69 40.51 -28.24 -3.10
N ALA A 70 40.15 -29.36 -3.73
CA ALA A 70 38.83 -29.55 -4.32
C ALA A 70 37.69 -29.47 -3.28
N ALA A 71 37.89 -30.01 -2.07
CA ALA A 71 36.90 -29.92 -0.99
C ALA A 71 36.74 -28.48 -0.47
N TYR A 72 37.85 -27.74 -0.35
CA TYR A 72 37.84 -26.32 0.01
C TYR A 72 37.08 -25.49 -1.03
N ASP A 73 37.42 -25.67 -2.31
CA ASP A 73 36.77 -24.95 -3.42
C ASP A 73 35.28 -25.30 -3.54
N ALA A 74 34.90 -26.54 -3.25
CA ALA A 74 33.49 -26.96 -3.23
C ALA A 74 32.70 -26.26 -2.11
N GLU A 75 33.23 -26.19 -0.89
CA GLU A 75 32.59 -25.46 0.21
C GLU A 75 32.50 -23.96 -0.10
N ALA A 76 33.56 -23.37 -0.67
CA ALA A 76 33.54 -21.98 -1.12
C ALA A 76 32.45 -21.74 -2.19
N ALA A 77 32.29 -22.66 -3.15
CA ALA A 77 31.26 -22.57 -4.17
C ALA A 77 29.84 -22.62 -3.57
N GLU A 78 29.59 -23.51 -2.61
CA GLU A 78 28.31 -23.59 -1.89
C GLU A 78 28.01 -22.31 -1.11
N GLN A 79 28.99 -21.77 -0.39
CA GLN A 79 28.83 -20.53 0.38
C GLN A 79 28.61 -19.31 -0.52
N ASN A 80 29.31 -19.22 -1.65
CA ASN A 80 29.09 -18.17 -2.64
C ASN A 80 27.69 -18.25 -3.27
N ALA A 81 27.20 -19.47 -3.53
CA ALA A 81 25.83 -19.67 -4.00
C ALA A 81 24.80 -19.24 -2.93
N ALA A 82 25.04 -19.56 -1.66
CA ALA A 82 24.20 -19.11 -0.54
C ALA A 82 24.20 -17.58 -0.38
N ALA A 83 25.37 -16.93 -0.56
CA ALA A 83 25.50 -15.48 -0.50
C ALA A 83 24.70 -14.81 -1.64
N ALA A 84 24.82 -15.33 -2.86
CA ALA A 84 24.06 -14.84 -4.01
C ALA A 84 22.53 -14.97 -3.78
N SER A 85 22.08 -16.11 -3.24
CA SER A 85 20.68 -16.35 -2.93
C SER A 85 20.16 -15.40 -1.83
N THR A 86 20.91 -15.22 -0.74
CA THR A 86 20.51 -14.33 0.36
C THR A 86 20.54 -12.86 -0.04
N GLN A 87 21.50 -12.45 -0.88
CA GLN A 87 21.54 -11.12 -1.47
C GLN A 87 20.33 -10.87 -2.38
N SER A 88 19.95 -11.84 -3.22
CA SER A 88 18.74 -11.75 -4.05
C SER A 88 17.47 -11.63 -3.22
N ALA A 89 17.36 -12.40 -2.13
CA ALA A 89 16.25 -12.31 -1.18
C ALA A 89 16.17 -10.93 -0.52
N LEU A 90 17.31 -10.37 -0.07
CA LEU A 90 17.37 -9.03 0.50
C LEU A 90 16.92 -7.95 -0.51
N GLN A 91 17.40 -8.02 -1.75
CA GLN A 91 16.98 -7.08 -2.80
C GLN A 91 15.49 -7.18 -3.08
N THR A 92 14.95 -8.39 -3.12
CA THR A 92 13.51 -8.63 -3.28
C THR A 92 12.72 -7.98 -2.15
N CYS A 93 13.14 -8.17 -0.89
CA CYS A 93 12.49 -7.54 0.26
C CYS A 93 12.51 -6.00 0.15
N ILE A 94 13.67 -5.41 -0.19
CA ILE A 94 13.80 -3.95 -0.36
C ILE A 94 12.85 -3.42 -1.44
N GLN A 95 12.77 -4.10 -2.59
CA GLN A 95 11.88 -3.69 -3.68
C GLN A 95 10.40 -3.81 -3.28
N LYS A 96 10.02 -4.85 -2.54
CA LYS A 96 8.67 -4.98 -2.00
C LYS A 96 8.35 -3.85 -1.02
N ALA A 97 9.23 -3.57 -0.06
CA ALA A 97 9.04 -2.48 0.90
C ALA A 97 8.88 -1.13 0.19
N LEU A 98 9.74 -0.82 -0.78
CA LEU A 98 9.63 0.40 -1.58
C LEU A 98 8.31 0.48 -2.36
N THR A 99 7.89 -0.63 -2.99
CA THR A 99 6.63 -0.71 -3.72
C THR A 99 5.42 -0.46 -2.81
N ARG A 100 5.44 -1.03 -1.60
CA ARG A 100 4.42 -0.80 -0.57
C ARG A 100 4.36 0.67 -0.20
N ASP A 101 5.51 1.26 0.13
CA ASP A 101 5.58 2.64 0.64
C ASP A 101 5.11 3.65 -0.41
N ILE A 102 5.52 3.48 -1.67
CA ILE A 102 5.01 4.29 -2.80
C ILE A 102 3.49 4.13 -2.94
N ALA A 103 2.98 2.90 -2.88
CA ALA A 103 1.54 2.65 -3.01
C ALA A 103 0.74 3.26 -1.86
N LEU A 104 1.26 3.25 -0.62
CA LEU A 104 0.66 3.91 0.54
C LEU A 104 0.71 5.44 0.42
N GLU A 105 1.81 6.00 -0.10
CA GLU A 105 1.93 7.44 -0.35
C GLU A 105 0.87 7.93 -1.35
N GLU A 106 0.59 7.15 -2.39
CA GLU A 106 -0.43 7.48 -3.39
C GLU A 106 -1.88 7.45 -2.86
N LEU A 107 -2.12 6.78 -1.72
CA LEU A 107 -3.44 6.85 -1.06
C LEU A 107 -3.67 8.21 -0.38
N ALA A 108 -2.60 8.92 -0.04
CA ALA A 108 -2.69 10.27 0.50
C ALA A 108 -3.13 11.26 -0.59
N ASP A 109 -3.74 12.36 -0.14
CA ASP A 109 -4.06 13.47 -1.03
C ASP A 109 -2.93 14.50 -0.95
N LYS A 110 -2.24 14.75 -2.08
CA LYS A 110 -1.00 15.55 -2.12
C LYS A 110 -1.24 17.06 -2.08
N TRP A 111 -2.50 17.50 -1.99
CA TRP A 111 -2.83 18.92 -1.90
C TRP A 111 -2.51 19.52 -0.53
N PRO A 112 -2.18 20.81 -0.46
CA PRO A 112 -2.04 21.52 0.81
C PRO A 112 -3.29 21.37 1.68
N ASN A 113 -3.08 21.17 2.99
CA ASN A 113 -4.13 21.03 3.99
C ASN A 113 -5.06 19.81 3.76
N SER A 114 -4.56 18.77 3.09
CA SER A 114 -5.25 17.48 2.99
C SER A 114 -5.18 16.70 4.31
N PRO A 115 -6.19 15.87 4.63
CA PRO A 115 -6.16 15.08 5.86
C PRO A 115 -5.08 14.01 5.78
N VAL A 116 -4.31 13.87 6.87
CA VAL A 116 -3.35 12.77 7.02
C VAL A 116 -4.11 11.50 7.39
N PRO A 117 -3.92 10.37 6.68
CA PRO A 117 -4.46 9.08 7.09
C PRO A 117 -4.03 8.75 8.51
N LYS A 118 -4.98 8.34 9.35
CA LYS A 118 -4.67 7.88 10.70
C LYS A 118 -4.24 6.42 10.65
N GLU A 119 -3.32 6.03 11.51
CA GLU A 119 -2.98 4.62 11.72
C GLU A 119 -4.16 3.84 12.34
N PRO A 120 -4.31 2.54 12.02
CA PRO A 120 -5.27 1.67 12.69
C PRO A 120 -4.84 1.37 14.12
N SER A 121 -5.82 1.21 15.02
CA SER A 121 -5.53 0.67 16.36
C SER A 121 -5.35 -0.85 16.32
N ALA A 122 -4.60 -1.41 17.28
CA ALA A 122 -4.43 -2.86 17.40
C ALA A 122 -5.77 -3.63 17.44
N GLY A 123 -6.75 -3.12 18.17
CA GLY A 123 -8.10 -3.71 18.21
C GLY A 123 -8.83 -3.66 16.86
N LYS A 124 -8.54 -2.65 16.02
CA LYS A 124 -9.07 -2.59 14.65
C LYS A 124 -8.42 -3.64 13.76
N LEU A 125 -7.10 -3.79 13.83
CA LEU A 125 -6.37 -4.82 13.08
C LEU A 125 -6.87 -6.22 13.44
N GLN A 126 -7.03 -6.52 14.73
CA GLN A 126 -7.58 -7.80 15.18
C GLN A 126 -8.99 -8.07 14.66
N GLN A 127 -9.87 -7.06 14.60
CA GLN A 127 -11.21 -7.21 14.01
C GLN A 127 -11.14 -7.58 12.53
N LEU A 128 -10.20 -7.00 11.79
CA LEU A 128 -10.00 -7.30 10.37
C LEU A 128 -9.44 -8.71 10.18
N GLU A 129 -8.43 -9.10 10.96
CA GLU A 129 -7.87 -10.47 10.93
C GLU A 129 -8.94 -11.54 11.17
N VAL A 130 -9.78 -11.35 12.20
CA VAL A 130 -10.89 -12.26 12.50
C VAL A 130 -11.92 -12.27 11.35
N GLY A 131 -12.17 -11.11 10.73
CA GLY A 131 -13.06 -11.01 9.58
C GLY A 131 -12.53 -11.72 8.35
N ILE A 132 -11.23 -11.58 8.04
CA ILE A 132 -10.56 -12.22 6.91
C ILE A 132 -10.65 -13.75 7.01
N LYS A 133 -10.45 -14.32 8.21
CA LYS A 133 -10.57 -15.77 8.46
C LYS A 133 -11.95 -16.36 8.14
N LYS A 134 -12.99 -15.53 8.01
CA LYS A 134 -14.35 -15.97 7.63
C LYS A 134 -14.58 -16.01 6.12
N ILE A 135 -13.63 -15.53 5.32
CA ILE A 135 -13.72 -15.52 3.87
C ILE A 135 -13.21 -16.88 3.34
N PRO A 136 -14.04 -17.66 2.62
CA PRO A 136 -13.58 -18.90 2.01
C PRO A 136 -12.40 -18.66 1.04
N PRO A 137 -11.41 -19.56 0.96
CA PRO A 137 -10.25 -19.39 0.08
C PRO A 137 -10.58 -19.19 -1.40
N ASN A 138 -11.70 -19.74 -1.87
CA ASN A 138 -12.20 -19.65 -3.24
C ASN A 138 -13.31 -18.59 -3.41
N TRP A 139 -13.53 -17.73 -2.41
CA TRP A 139 -14.52 -16.66 -2.52
C TRP A 139 -14.12 -15.69 -3.63
N GLN A 140 -15.09 -15.36 -4.48
CA GLN A 140 -14.93 -14.37 -5.53
C GLN A 140 -15.88 -13.21 -5.26
N ALA A 141 -15.37 -12.01 -5.48
CA ALA A 141 -16.21 -10.83 -5.48
C ALA A 141 -17.26 -10.91 -6.59
N PRO A 142 -18.48 -10.43 -6.36
CA PRO A 142 -19.48 -10.35 -7.42
C PRO A 142 -18.97 -9.45 -8.56
N PRO A 143 -19.36 -9.74 -9.81
CA PRO A 143 -18.95 -8.94 -10.94
C PRO A 143 -19.47 -7.51 -10.80
N ARG A 144 -18.65 -6.53 -11.22
CA ARG A 144 -19.08 -5.14 -11.30
C ARG A 144 -20.19 -5.04 -12.33
N VAL A 145 -21.30 -4.42 -11.93
CA VAL A 145 -22.34 -3.99 -12.86
C VAL A 145 -22.30 -2.46 -12.92
N PRO A 146 -21.77 -1.86 -14.01
CA PRO A 146 -21.77 -0.42 -14.18
C PRO A 146 -23.18 0.15 -14.02
N GLY A 147 -23.31 1.29 -13.35
CA GLY A 147 -24.60 1.93 -13.21
C GLY A 147 -25.51 1.35 -12.12
N LYS A 148 -25.09 0.31 -11.37
CA LYS A 148 -25.87 -0.24 -10.23
C LYS A 148 -25.26 0.12 -8.88
N ARG A 149 -26.13 0.19 -7.87
CA ARG A 149 -25.75 0.28 -6.46
C ARG A 149 -24.88 -0.91 -6.03
N TRP A 150 -23.80 -0.61 -5.29
CA TRP A 150 -23.03 -1.64 -4.59
C TRP A 150 -23.56 -1.86 -3.19
N GLU A 151 -23.79 -3.12 -2.85
CA GLU A 151 -24.20 -3.55 -1.52
C GLU A 151 -23.38 -4.75 -1.08
N VAL A 152 -23.20 -4.88 0.23
CA VAL A 152 -22.65 -6.10 0.84
C VAL A 152 -23.82 -6.79 1.53
N ASN A 153 -24.21 -7.97 1.05
CA ASN A 153 -25.28 -8.76 1.66
C ASN A 153 -24.95 -9.11 3.12
N GLN A 154 -25.98 -9.21 3.97
CA GLN A 154 -25.79 -9.56 5.38
C GLN A 154 -25.08 -10.91 5.56
N ASN A 155 -25.38 -11.87 4.67
CA ASN A 155 -24.80 -13.21 4.68
C ASN A 155 -23.50 -13.30 3.87
N SER A 156 -22.98 -12.17 3.36
CA SER A 156 -21.74 -12.18 2.59
C SER A 156 -20.54 -12.51 3.49
N PRO A 157 -19.61 -13.37 3.07
CA PRO A 157 -18.38 -13.65 3.82
C PRO A 157 -17.53 -12.40 4.11
N VAL A 158 -17.65 -11.35 3.28
CA VAL A 158 -16.95 -10.07 3.49
C VAL A 158 -17.71 -9.09 4.40
N ARG A 159 -18.89 -9.44 4.90
CA ARG A 159 -19.68 -8.59 5.81
C ARG A 159 -18.92 -8.20 7.08
N PRO A 160 -18.18 -9.10 7.76
CA PRO A 160 -17.42 -8.76 8.95
C PRO A 160 -16.35 -7.68 8.68
N ILE A 161 -15.57 -7.83 7.61
CA ILE A 161 -14.55 -6.83 7.24
C ILE A 161 -15.20 -5.50 6.85
N TYR A 162 -16.31 -5.53 6.08
CA TYR A 162 -17.06 -4.34 5.71
C TYR A 162 -17.54 -3.56 6.95
N ASN A 163 -18.12 -4.25 7.93
CA ASN A 163 -18.61 -3.63 9.16
C ASN A 163 -17.46 -3.01 9.97
N ALA A 164 -16.34 -3.73 10.09
CA ALA A 164 -15.16 -3.24 10.80
C ALA A 164 -14.58 -1.96 10.16
N LEU A 165 -14.53 -1.91 8.82
CA LEU A 165 -13.98 -0.77 8.06
C LEU A 165 -14.96 0.41 7.97
N ARG A 166 -16.27 0.14 7.89
CA ARG A 166 -17.32 1.18 7.74
C ARG A 166 -17.51 2.01 9.00
N ALA A 167 -17.28 1.42 10.18
CA ALA A 167 -17.41 2.11 11.45
C ALA A 167 -16.52 3.37 11.48
N ASN A 168 -17.15 4.54 11.66
CA ASN A 168 -16.47 5.85 11.67
C ASN A 168 -15.63 6.13 10.40
N ASN A 169 -16.12 5.74 9.22
CA ASN A 169 -15.47 5.97 7.93
C ASN A 169 -16.48 6.34 6.82
N PRO A 170 -16.39 7.52 6.19
CA PRO A 170 -15.44 8.59 6.51
C PRO A 170 -15.74 9.22 7.88
N GLY A 171 -14.70 9.71 8.55
CA GLY A 171 -14.83 10.36 9.85
C GLY A 171 -15.72 11.60 9.75
N ARG A 172 -16.65 11.79 10.70
CA ARG A 172 -17.58 12.95 10.67
C ARG A 172 -16.91 14.30 10.95
N SER A 173 -15.67 14.30 11.44
CA SER A 173 -14.92 15.49 11.84
C SER A 173 -13.50 15.46 11.27
N ILE A 174 -13.38 15.57 9.94
CA ILE A 174 -12.09 15.75 9.28
C ILE A 174 -11.61 17.21 9.28
N GLY A 175 -12.41 18.13 9.84
CA GLY A 175 -12.06 19.55 9.96
C GLY A 175 -12.21 20.35 8.66
N ASP A 176 -11.61 21.54 8.65
CA ASP A 176 -11.54 22.41 7.48
C ASP A 176 -10.30 22.03 6.65
N VAL A 177 -10.42 20.89 5.97
CA VAL A 177 -9.38 20.33 5.11
C VAL A 177 -9.74 20.45 3.64
N THR A 178 -8.72 20.36 2.81
CA THR A 178 -8.86 20.19 1.38
C THR A 178 -9.12 18.71 1.08
N LEU A 179 -10.06 18.42 0.18
CA LEU A 179 -10.23 17.10 -0.41
C LEU A 179 -10.08 17.22 -1.92
N ARG A 180 -9.04 16.61 -2.46
CA ARG A 180 -8.67 16.63 -3.88
C ARG A 180 -8.50 18.04 -4.44
N GLY A 181 -7.85 18.91 -3.68
CA GLY A 181 -7.65 20.31 -4.06
C GLY A 181 -8.87 21.19 -3.82
N VAL A 182 -10.01 20.63 -3.42
CA VAL A 182 -11.24 21.37 -3.15
C VAL A 182 -11.34 21.67 -1.65
N PRO A 183 -11.34 22.94 -1.23
CA PRO A 183 -11.54 23.29 0.17
C PRO A 183 -12.96 22.91 0.61
N ARG A 184 -13.16 22.77 1.92
CA ARG A 184 -14.50 22.57 2.47
C ARG A 184 -15.44 23.71 2.05
N PRO A 185 -16.59 23.42 1.40
CA PRO A 185 -17.54 24.44 1.02
C PRO A 185 -18.09 25.20 2.24
N ARG A 186 -18.32 26.50 2.08
CA ARG A 186 -18.86 27.40 3.10
C ARG A 186 -20.38 27.49 3.00
N ILE A 187 -21.00 28.02 4.05
CA ILE A 187 -22.43 28.31 4.04
C ILE A 187 -22.70 29.38 2.97
N GLY A 188 -23.67 29.13 2.09
CA GLY A 188 -24.04 30.05 1.01
C GLY A 188 -23.30 29.83 -0.32
N ASP A 189 -22.25 29.01 -0.34
CA ASP A 189 -21.60 28.62 -1.60
C ASP A 189 -22.62 27.89 -2.51
N PRO A 190 -22.54 28.03 -3.84
CA PRO A 190 -23.39 27.26 -4.74
C PRO A 190 -23.24 25.75 -4.54
N ASP A 191 -24.34 25.00 -4.61
CA ASP A 191 -24.29 23.53 -4.61
C ASP A 191 -24.13 23.01 -6.05
N PRO A 192 -22.96 22.44 -6.42
CA PRO A 192 -22.72 21.99 -7.80
C PRO A 192 -23.62 20.83 -8.22
N ALA A 193 -24.18 20.07 -7.28
CA ALA A 193 -25.12 18.99 -7.60
C ALA A 193 -26.53 19.51 -7.93
N TYR A 194 -26.91 20.69 -7.43
CA TYR A 194 -28.25 21.25 -7.55
C TYR A 194 -28.19 22.74 -7.94
N PRO A 195 -28.10 23.06 -9.25
CA PRO A 195 -28.03 24.43 -9.74
C PRO A 195 -29.14 25.31 -9.18
N GLY A 196 -28.78 26.53 -8.75
CA GLY A 196 -29.69 27.46 -8.07
C GLY A 196 -29.88 27.20 -6.57
N SER A 197 -29.34 26.11 -6.03
CA SER A 197 -29.27 25.86 -4.58
C SER A 197 -27.92 26.29 -4.00
N THR A 198 -27.87 26.48 -2.69
CA THR A 198 -26.64 26.81 -1.96
C THR A 198 -26.42 25.85 -0.79
N ILE A 199 -25.18 25.77 -0.33
CA ILE A 199 -24.78 24.99 0.84
C ILE A 199 -25.43 25.57 2.08
N GLY A 200 -26.33 24.78 2.69
CA GLY A 200 -27.02 25.15 3.92
C GLY A 200 -26.15 25.09 5.17
N ARG A 201 -26.75 25.44 6.31
CA ARG A 201 -26.13 25.37 7.64
C ARG A 201 -26.50 24.07 8.36
N ARG A 202 -25.54 23.50 9.10
CA ARG A 202 -25.75 22.43 10.08
C ARG A 202 -25.03 22.75 11.37
N GLY A 203 -25.79 23.02 12.44
CA GLY A 203 -25.21 23.53 13.69
C GLY A 203 -24.47 24.85 13.44
N LYS A 204 -23.19 24.92 13.85
CA LYS A 204 -22.33 26.09 13.63
C LYS A 204 -21.59 26.10 12.29
N GLY A 205 -21.71 25.06 11.46
CA GLY A 205 -20.91 24.90 10.23
C GLY A 205 -21.73 24.65 8.97
N PRO A 206 -21.06 24.51 7.82
CA PRO A 206 -21.70 24.15 6.55
C PRO A 206 -22.28 22.73 6.59
N ASN A 207 -23.42 22.52 5.93
CA ASN A 207 -24.10 21.22 5.85
C ASN A 207 -23.49 20.34 4.74
N VAL A 208 -22.20 20.06 4.89
CA VAL A 208 -21.39 19.21 4.01
C VAL A 208 -20.73 18.11 4.81
N SER A 209 -20.40 17.01 4.13
CA SER A 209 -19.67 15.89 4.71
C SER A 209 -18.70 15.32 3.68
N PRO A 210 -17.55 14.75 4.11
CA PRO A 210 -16.77 13.88 3.25
C PRO A 210 -17.62 12.68 2.83
N ASP A 211 -17.51 12.30 1.57
CA ASP A 211 -18.07 11.05 1.06
C ASP A 211 -17.03 10.31 0.21
N HIS A 212 -17.16 8.99 0.17
CA HIS A 212 -16.32 8.14 -0.68
C HIS A 212 -16.74 8.25 -2.14
N ILE A 213 -15.79 8.57 -3.02
CA ILE A 213 -16.03 8.60 -4.48
C ILE A 213 -16.39 7.18 -4.96
N VAL A 214 -15.50 6.21 -4.68
CA VAL A 214 -15.74 4.77 -4.80
C VAL A 214 -16.24 4.26 -3.46
N SER A 215 -17.49 3.80 -3.42
CA SER A 215 -18.15 3.44 -2.15
C SER A 215 -17.39 2.34 -1.38
N MET A 216 -17.52 2.35 -0.06
CA MET A 216 -16.99 1.27 0.81
C MET A 216 -17.44 -0.13 0.38
N ALA A 217 -18.70 -0.24 -0.05
CA ALA A 217 -19.27 -1.51 -0.48
C ALA A 217 -18.63 -2.01 -1.78
N GLU A 218 -18.25 -1.10 -2.69
CA GLU A 218 -17.47 -1.44 -3.89
C GLU A 218 -16.04 -1.81 -3.51
N MET A 219 -15.35 -0.99 -2.71
CA MET A 219 -13.94 -1.21 -2.34
C MET A 219 -13.69 -2.60 -1.75
N VAL A 220 -14.50 -3.05 -0.78
CA VAL A 220 -14.33 -4.38 -0.15
C VAL A 220 -14.61 -5.56 -1.08
N GLN A 221 -15.17 -5.28 -2.25
CA GLN A 221 -15.47 -6.24 -3.32
C GLN A 221 -14.59 -5.97 -4.56
N MET A 222 -13.60 -5.08 -4.49
CA MET A 222 -12.63 -4.92 -5.56
C MET A 222 -11.71 -6.15 -5.64
N PRO A 223 -11.33 -6.61 -6.85
CA PRO A 223 -10.39 -7.69 -7.03
C PRO A 223 -9.14 -7.54 -6.16
N GLY A 224 -8.84 -8.59 -5.39
CA GLY A 224 -7.66 -8.65 -4.54
C GLY A 224 -7.78 -7.91 -3.19
N PHE A 225 -8.79 -7.06 -2.98
CA PHE A 225 -8.92 -6.29 -1.73
C PHE A 225 -8.94 -7.19 -0.49
N THR A 226 -9.67 -8.31 -0.53
CA THR A 226 -9.79 -9.25 0.59
C THR A 226 -8.52 -10.04 0.90
N ARG A 227 -7.50 -9.95 0.03
CA ARG A 227 -6.18 -10.57 0.20
C ARG A 227 -5.14 -9.58 0.75
N LEU A 228 -5.51 -8.31 0.91
CA LEU A 228 -4.63 -7.32 1.55
C LEU A 228 -4.39 -7.66 3.02
N SER A 229 -3.28 -7.19 3.58
CA SER A 229 -3.10 -7.21 5.03
C SER A 229 -4.15 -6.32 5.71
N PRO A 230 -4.47 -6.55 6.99
CA PRO A 230 -5.35 -5.68 7.77
C PRO A 230 -4.99 -4.17 7.68
N GLU A 231 -3.70 -3.85 7.73
CA GLU A 231 -3.17 -2.49 7.61
C GLU A 231 -3.49 -1.89 6.25
N ASN A 232 -3.20 -2.64 5.18
CA ASN A 232 -3.44 -2.20 3.81
C ASN A 232 -4.94 -2.06 3.49
N MET A 233 -5.79 -2.99 3.98
CA MET A 233 -7.25 -2.82 3.89
C MET A 233 -7.69 -1.51 4.55
N TYR A 234 -7.19 -1.25 5.76
CA TYR A 234 -7.54 -0.06 6.51
C TYR A 234 -7.08 1.22 5.79
N ALA A 235 -5.85 1.26 5.28
CA ALA A 235 -5.29 2.38 4.54
C ALA A 235 -6.13 2.69 3.28
N VAL A 236 -6.38 1.69 2.43
CA VAL A 236 -7.14 1.85 1.17
C VAL A 236 -8.54 2.42 1.43
N THR A 237 -9.24 1.91 2.44
CA THR A 237 -10.61 2.36 2.73
C THR A 237 -10.72 3.76 3.33
N ARG A 238 -9.62 4.30 3.84
CA ARG A 238 -9.55 5.64 4.47
C ARG A 238 -8.76 6.64 3.64
N ALA A 239 -8.34 6.25 2.45
CA ALA A 239 -7.54 7.04 1.53
C ALA A 239 -8.21 8.39 1.22
N PRO A 240 -7.58 9.52 1.59
CA PRO A 240 -8.02 10.85 1.18
C PRO A 240 -8.21 11.01 -0.34
N LEU A 241 -7.41 10.30 -1.14
CA LEU A 241 -7.58 10.17 -2.60
C LEU A 241 -9.03 9.82 -3.00
N ASN A 242 -9.71 9.00 -2.21
CA ASN A 242 -11.06 8.51 -2.47
C ASN A 242 -12.14 9.34 -1.76
N LEU A 243 -11.83 10.54 -1.27
CA LEU A 243 -12.78 11.40 -0.59
C LEU A 243 -13.09 12.65 -1.41
N GLN A 244 -14.32 13.13 -1.29
CA GLN A 244 -14.73 14.44 -1.80
C GLN A 244 -15.72 15.10 -0.84
N TRP A 245 -15.78 16.43 -0.87
CA TRP A 245 -16.83 17.17 -0.17
C TRP A 245 -18.16 17.03 -0.91
N MET A 246 -19.20 16.65 -0.19
CA MET A 246 -20.57 16.62 -0.72
C MET A 246 -21.52 17.40 0.19
N SER A 247 -22.47 18.10 -0.41
CA SER A 247 -23.62 18.63 0.31
C SER A 247 -24.44 17.49 0.89
N LYS A 248 -25.15 17.76 2.00
CA LYS A 248 -25.99 16.74 2.64
C LYS A 248 -27.05 16.15 1.70
N PRO A 249 -27.81 16.94 0.90
CA PRO A 249 -28.76 16.39 -0.06
C PRO A 249 -28.09 15.52 -1.11
N ALA A 250 -26.94 15.94 -1.65
CA ALA A 250 -26.23 15.18 -2.67
C ALA A 250 -25.69 13.86 -2.11
N ASN A 251 -25.12 13.87 -0.89
CA ASN A 251 -24.62 12.68 -0.22
C ASN A 251 -25.76 11.68 0.10
N GLU A 252 -26.92 12.16 0.55
CA GLU A 252 -28.10 11.32 0.81
C GLU A 252 -28.66 10.70 -0.47
N ALA A 253 -28.73 11.48 -1.56
CA ALA A 253 -29.18 11.00 -2.85
C ALA A 253 -28.21 10.00 -3.48
N LYS A 254 -26.89 10.18 -3.29
CA LYS A 254 -25.85 9.23 -3.71
C LYS A 254 -25.91 7.94 -2.91
N SER A 255 -25.84 8.00 -1.57
CA SER A 255 -25.76 6.80 -0.71
C SER A 255 -24.68 5.82 -1.24
N SER A 256 -24.98 4.51 -1.35
CA SER A 256 -24.11 3.54 -2.06
C SER A 256 -24.41 3.43 -3.57
N LYS A 257 -25.32 4.26 -4.10
CA LYS A 257 -25.69 4.26 -5.51
C LYS A 257 -24.59 4.92 -6.33
N VAL A 258 -24.52 4.54 -7.61
CA VAL A 258 -23.80 5.34 -8.60
C VAL A 258 -24.52 6.68 -8.79
N VAL A 259 -23.76 7.73 -9.07
CA VAL A 259 -24.31 9.08 -9.29
C VAL A 259 -25.29 9.13 -10.48
N ALA A 260 -25.20 8.17 -11.39
CA ALA A 260 -26.17 7.96 -12.47
C ALA A 260 -27.61 7.68 -11.96
N GLU A 261 -27.83 7.31 -10.71
CA GLU A 261 -29.19 7.12 -10.16
C GLU A 261 -29.75 8.34 -9.41
N MET A 262 -28.96 9.42 -9.27
CA MET A 262 -29.39 10.63 -8.57
C MET A 262 -30.41 11.41 -9.41
N ARG A 263 -31.70 11.31 -9.05
CA ARG A 263 -32.77 12.11 -9.66
C ARG A 263 -32.60 13.57 -9.26
N ARG A 264 -32.85 14.49 -10.20
CA ARG A 264 -32.80 15.97 -10.03
C ARG A 264 -31.41 16.58 -9.80
N ALA A 265 -30.36 15.77 -9.73
CA ALA A 265 -29.00 16.31 -9.78
C ALA A 265 -28.67 16.74 -11.21
N ASP A 266 -27.85 17.77 -11.34
CA ASP A 266 -27.43 18.32 -12.62
C ASP A 266 -26.81 17.23 -13.52
N PRO A 267 -27.23 17.11 -14.80
CA PRO A 267 -26.71 16.08 -15.70
C PRO A 267 -25.21 16.17 -15.95
N ALA A 268 -24.65 17.38 -16.07
CA ALA A 268 -23.22 17.56 -16.32
C ALA A 268 -22.41 17.20 -15.06
N TRP A 269 -22.89 17.58 -13.88
CA TRP A 269 -22.32 17.15 -12.61
C TRP A 269 -22.40 15.63 -12.44
N ARG A 270 -23.50 14.98 -12.84
CA ARG A 270 -23.61 13.52 -12.77
C ARG A 270 -22.60 12.82 -13.68
N ALA A 271 -22.38 13.34 -14.89
CA ALA A 271 -21.37 12.83 -15.81
C ALA A 271 -19.96 12.97 -15.22
N SER A 272 -19.60 14.16 -14.73
CA SER A 272 -18.28 14.40 -14.14
C SER A 272 -18.00 13.51 -12.92
N GLN A 273 -19.03 13.23 -12.11
CA GLN A 273 -18.91 12.31 -10.97
C GLN A 273 -18.76 10.85 -11.40
N ALA A 274 -19.39 10.43 -12.49
CA ALA A 274 -19.20 9.08 -13.03
C ALA A 274 -17.76 8.89 -13.55
N ASP A 275 -17.23 9.89 -14.26
CA ASP A 275 -15.84 9.90 -14.73
C ASP A 275 -14.87 9.89 -13.54
N LEU A 276 -15.14 10.72 -12.53
CA LEU A 276 -14.37 10.76 -11.29
C LEU A 276 -14.33 9.41 -10.59
N GLN A 277 -15.48 8.73 -10.48
CA GLN A 277 -15.56 7.41 -9.87
C GLN A 277 -14.75 6.38 -10.65
N ASN A 278 -14.82 6.38 -11.98
CA ASN A 278 -14.04 5.45 -12.81
C ASN A 278 -12.53 5.68 -12.68
N GLN A 279 -12.08 6.95 -12.66
CA GLN A 279 -10.67 7.30 -12.47
C GLN A 279 -10.16 6.83 -11.11
N VAL A 280 -10.84 7.20 -10.02
CA VAL A 280 -10.43 6.81 -8.66
C VAL A 280 -10.49 5.30 -8.49
N ARG A 281 -11.48 4.63 -9.05
CA ARG A 281 -11.56 3.16 -8.99
C ARG A 281 -10.37 2.50 -9.67
N THR A 282 -9.93 3.02 -10.81
CA THR A 282 -8.76 2.52 -11.52
C THR A 282 -7.50 2.71 -10.67
N GLN A 283 -7.30 3.92 -10.13
CA GLN A 283 -6.18 4.20 -9.22
C GLN A 283 -6.19 3.29 -7.98
N LEU A 284 -7.34 3.11 -7.33
CA LEU A 284 -7.46 2.20 -6.19
C LEU A 284 -7.16 0.75 -6.58
N GLN A 285 -7.56 0.30 -7.77
CA GLN A 285 -7.25 -1.06 -8.23
C GLN A 285 -5.75 -1.25 -8.43
N ASP A 286 -5.06 -0.27 -9.03
CA ASP A 286 -3.62 -0.33 -9.25
C ASP A 286 -2.84 -0.28 -7.93
N ILE A 287 -3.31 0.51 -6.97
CA ILE A 287 -2.75 0.55 -5.61
C ILE A 287 -2.97 -0.80 -4.92
N ILE A 288 -4.17 -1.38 -4.96
CA ILE A 288 -4.47 -2.70 -4.39
C ILE A 288 -3.54 -3.76 -4.99
N ASN A 289 -3.35 -3.76 -6.31
CA ASN A 289 -2.48 -4.71 -7.00
C ASN A 289 -1.01 -4.59 -6.55
N ARG A 290 -0.49 -3.36 -6.42
CA ARG A 290 0.87 -3.12 -5.93
C ARG A 290 1.04 -3.55 -4.47
N LEU A 291 0.09 -3.17 -3.60
CA LEU A 291 0.09 -3.58 -2.20
C LEU A 291 0.09 -5.11 -2.07
N LEU A 292 -0.68 -5.83 -2.90
CA LEU A 292 -0.65 -7.30 -2.93
C LEU A 292 0.70 -7.87 -3.37
N SER A 293 1.34 -7.27 -4.37
CA SER A 293 2.65 -7.71 -4.86
C SER A 293 3.78 -7.45 -3.88
N SER A 294 3.62 -6.42 -3.04
CA SER A 294 4.59 -6.04 -2.00
C SER A 294 4.36 -6.70 -0.65
N GLN A 295 3.26 -7.44 -0.48
CA GLN A 295 2.97 -8.14 0.76
C GLN A 295 3.76 -9.45 0.86
N GLY A 296 4.35 -9.70 2.03
CA GLY A 296 5.23 -10.84 2.31
C GLY A 296 6.65 -10.60 1.79
#